data_AF-A0A524GYL5-F1
#
_entry.id   AF-A0A524GYL5-F1
#
_cell.length_a   1.000
_cell.length_b   1.000
_cell.length_c   1.000
_cell.angle_alpha   90.00
_cell.angle_beta   90.00
_cell.angle_gamma   90.00
#
_symmetry.space_group_name_H-M   'P 1'
#
loop_
_entity.id
_entity.type
_entity.pdbx_description
1 polymer ?
#
loop_
_entity_poly.entity_id
_entity_poly.type
_entity_poly.pdbx_seq_one_letter_code
_entity_poly.pdbx_strand_id
1 'polypeptide(L)' 'HRTTVLDLVLPRILTGERIGKKELAFFGHGGLCQDCPECVFPNCGFGKG' A
#
# COMPACT_ATOMS: atom_id res chain seq x y z
N HIS A 1 -2.10 11.00 6.85
CA HIS A 1 -1.35 9.92 6.16
C HIS A 1 0.05 9.68 6.71
N ARG A 2 0.23 8.58 7.44
CA ARG A 2 1.53 8.13 7.97
C ARG A 2 2.25 7.10 7.08
N THR A 3 1.47 6.40 6.25
CA THR A 3 1.92 5.38 5.30
C THR A 3 1.16 5.57 3.99
N THR A 4 1.82 5.27 2.88
CA THR A 4 1.35 5.51 1.51
C THR A 4 1.54 4.27 0.63
N VAL A 5 0.99 4.33 -0.59
CA VAL A 5 1.16 3.24 -1.58
C VAL A 5 2.63 2.99 -1.91
N LEU A 6 3.50 4.01 -1.78
CA LEU A 6 4.93 3.84 -1.99
C LEU A 6 5.54 2.85 -0.99
N ASP A 7 5.08 2.83 0.26
CA ASP A 7 5.59 1.90 1.29
C ASP A 7 5.24 0.44 0.97
N LEU A 8 4.18 0.21 0.17
CA LEU A 8 3.80 -1.12 -0.33
C LEU A 8 4.62 -1.53 -1.56
N VAL A 9 4.85 -0.57 -2.47
CA VAL A 9 5.38 -0.84 -3.82
C VAL A 9 6.90 -0.77 -3.85
N LEU A 10 7.52 0.10 -3.06
CA LEU A 10 8.96 0.33 -3.06
C LEU A 10 9.76 -0.95 -2.73
N PRO A 11 9.44 -1.74 -1.68
CA PRO A 11 10.17 -2.98 -1.40
C PRO A 11 10.12 -3.98 -2.55
N ARG A 12 8.97 -4.08 -3.23
CA ARG A 12 8.75 -4.97 -4.38
C ARG A 12 9.59 -4.55 -5.59
N ILE A 13 9.67 -3.25 -5.87
CA ILE A 13 10.56 -2.75 -6.94
C ILE A 13 12.03 -3.05 -6.61
N LEU A 14 12.44 -2.87 -5.35
CA LEU A 14 13.82 -3.13 -4.92
C LEU A 14 14.20 -4.62 -5.02
N THR A 15 13.24 -5.54 -4.90
CA THR A 15 13.47 -6.97 -5.16
C THR A 15 13.44 -7.33 -6.65
N GLY A 16 13.30 -6.33 -7.54
CA GLY A 16 13.25 -6.51 -8.99
C GLY A 16 11.87 -6.82 -9.54
N GLU A 17 10.83 -6.75 -8.72
CA GLU A 17 9.46 -7.00 -9.14
C GLU A 17 8.94 -5.85 -10.02
N ARG A 18 8.25 -6.20 -11.10
CA ARG A 18 7.68 -5.22 -12.05
C ARG A 18 6.21 -5.01 -11.75
N ILE A 19 5.90 -3.87 -11.15
CA ILE A 19 4.54 -3.50 -10.76
C ILE A 19 3.83 -2.85 -11.96
N GLY A 20 2.68 -3.41 -12.35
CA GLY A 20 1.91 -2.95 -13.49
C GLY A 20 0.84 -1.90 -13.15
N LYS A 21 0.26 -1.28 -14.19
CA LYS A 21 -0.84 -0.31 -14.04
C LYS A 21 -2.05 -0.86 -13.28
N LYS A 22 -2.37 -2.15 -13.46
CA LYS A 22 -3.51 -2.80 -12.80
C LYS A 22 -3.31 -2.92 -11.29
N GLU A 23 -2.11 -3.29 -10.83
CA GLU A 23 -1.79 -3.34 -9.40
C GLU A 23 -1.77 -1.96 -8.77
N LEU A 24 -1.17 -0.97 -9.44
CA LEU A 24 -1.23 0.42 -8.95
C LEU A 24 -2.67 0.94 -8.85
N ALA A 25 -3.52 0.62 -9.82
CA ALA A 25 -4.95 0.97 -9.77
C ALA A 25 -5.68 0.27 -8.62
N PHE A 26 -5.34 -1.00 -8.33
CA PHE A 26 -5.87 -1.74 -7.18
C PHE A 26 -5.49 -1.08 -5.84
N PHE A 27 -4.23 -0.65 -5.67
CA PHE A 27 -3.84 0.07 -4.45
C PHE A 27 -4.56 1.42 -4.28
N GLY A 28 -5.00 2.04 -5.38
CA GLY A 28 -5.83 3.25 -5.35
C GLY A 28 -7.31 2.99 -5.01
N HIS A 29 -7.84 1.83 -5.36
CA HIS A 29 -9.23 1.43 -5.14
C HIS A 29 -9.35 0.30 -4.11
N GLY A 30 -9.61 0.65 -2.85
CA GLY A 30 -9.97 -0.32 -1.79
C GLY A 30 -8.91 -0.55 -0.70
N GLY A 31 -7.69 -0.02 -0.87
CA GLY A 31 -6.59 -0.16 0.09
C GLY A 31 -6.15 1.15 0.75
N LEU A 32 -7.05 2.10 1.01
CA LEU A 32 -6.71 3.43 1.53
C LEU A 32 -6.41 3.42 3.03
N CYS A 33 -5.42 4.23 3.43
CA CYS A 33 -5.10 4.41 4.84
C CYS A 33 -6.27 5.12 5.53
N GLN A 34 -6.73 4.58 6.66
CA GLN A 34 -7.88 5.11 7.40
C GLN A 34 -7.50 6.23 8.38
N ASP A 35 -6.24 6.68 8.36
CA ASP A 35 -5.71 7.71 9.27
C ASP A 35 -6.10 7.46 10.74
N CYS A 36 -5.91 6.20 11.18
CA CYS A 36 -6.15 5.77 12.55
C CYS A 36 -5.35 6.63 13.55
N PRO A 37 -5.91 6.91 14.76
CA PRO A 37 -5.21 7.67 15.80
C PRO A 37 -3.86 7.05 16.19
N GLU A 38 -3.82 5.72 16.26
CA GLU A 38 -2.61 4.92 16.39
C GLU A 38 -2.40 4.07 15.14
N CYS A 39 -1.21 4.14 14.55
CA CYS A 39 -0.91 3.43 13.33
C CYS A 39 -0.47 2.01 13.65
N VAL A 40 -1.22 1.02 13.17
CA VAL A 40 -0.94 -0.42 13.37
C VAL A 40 -0.52 -1.12 12.07
N PHE A 41 -0.11 -0.38 11.04
CA PHE A 41 0.46 -0.97 9.83
C PHE A 41 1.69 -1.83 10.18
N PRO A 42 1.87 -3.05 9.62
CA PRO A 42 1.12 -3.68 8.52
C PRO A 42 -0.11 -4.50 8.94
N ASN A 43 -0.50 -4.47 10.22
CA ASN A 43 -1.64 -5.22 10.78
C ASN A 43 -3.01 -4.53 10.61
N CYS A 44 -3.15 -3.62 9.65
CA CYS A 44 -4.44 -3.02 9.27
C CYS A 44 -4.89 -3.45 7.86
N GLY A 45 -6.03 -2.93 7.39
CA GLY A 45 -6.54 -3.17 6.03
C GLY A 45 -5.85 -2.36 4.93
N PHE A 46 -4.88 -1.49 5.25
CA PHE A 46 -4.17 -0.71 4.25
C PHE A 46 -3.45 -1.61 3.24
N GLY A 47 -3.65 -1.36 1.94
CA GLY A 47 -3.07 -2.18 0.87
C GLY A 47 -3.64 -3.59 0.73
N LYS A 48 -4.69 -3.94 1.50
CA LYS A 48 -5.37 -5.24 1.44
C LYS A 48 -6.77 -5.01 0.87
N GLY A 49 -7.06 -5.62 -0.28
CA GLY A 49 -8.38 -5.64 -0.91
C GLY A 49 -8.80 -7.05 -1.23
#